data_AF-A0A845DB06-F1
#
_entry.id   AF-A0A845DB06-F1
#
_cell.length_a   1.000
_cell.length_b   1.000
_cell.length_c   1.000
_cell.angle_alpha   90.00
_cell.angle_beta   90.00
_cell.angle_gamma   90.00
#
_symmetry.space_group_name_H-M   'P 1'
#
loop_
_entity.id
_entity.type
_entity.pdbx_description
1 polymer ?
#
loop_
_entity_poly.entity_id
_entity_poly.type
_entity_poly.pdbx_seq_one_letter_code
_entity_poly.pdbx_strand_id
1 'polypeptide(L)'
;MISSILIKTKRKEGINIMNNYGFTLIELLVVIAIIGTLSTIGFLALSGASDGADDAKRLAELQSIRSAATVELSKNRVYPIVTAGSEDCIRLDGQNTDTTAADHTSKTSATTTGASATPLGSMIGQLTGVDKDNYFYCSDGTGSKFLVATTLKGALPNGGAAAGTYGGSTAPKQITCIAGGTTGGLYCVGTLTP
;
A
#
# COMPACT_ATOMS: atom_id res chain seq x y z
N MET A 1 74.26 38.66 40.48
CA MET A 1 74.91 37.56 39.73
C MET A 1 73.83 36.89 38.91
N ILE A 2 73.91 37.08 37.59
CA ILE A 2 72.85 36.86 36.60
C ILE A 2 72.60 35.35 36.47
N SER A 3 71.40 34.89 36.82
CA SER A 3 70.98 33.50 36.58
C SER A 3 70.39 33.41 35.18
N SER A 4 71.20 32.90 34.25
CA SER A 4 70.84 32.65 32.87
C SER A 4 69.76 31.58 32.77
N ILE A 5 68.53 31.97 32.42
CA ILE A 5 67.53 31.02 31.93
C ILE A 5 67.75 30.81 30.43
N LEU A 6 68.23 29.60 30.11
CA LEU A 6 68.55 29.12 28.79
C LEU A 6 67.26 28.62 28.11
N ILE A 7 66.63 29.44 27.27
CA ILE A 7 65.49 28.98 26.44
C ILE A 7 66.05 28.11 25.32
N LYS A 8 65.98 26.78 25.49
CA LYS A 8 66.17 25.79 24.42
C LYS A 8 64.94 25.84 23.50
N THR A 9 65.01 26.54 22.37
CA THR A 9 64.03 26.38 21.30
C THR A 9 64.20 24.99 20.69
N LYS A 10 63.30 24.05 21.04
CA LYS A 10 63.20 22.77 20.31
C LYS A 10 62.90 23.09 18.85
N ARG A 11 63.84 22.76 17.96
CA ARG A 11 63.66 22.77 16.52
C ARG A 11 62.49 21.82 16.20
N LYS A 12 61.36 22.35 15.70
CA LYS A 12 60.29 21.52 15.12
C LYS A 12 60.90 20.84 13.89
N GLU A 13 61.14 19.53 13.98
CA GLU A 13 61.43 18.75 12.78
C GLU A 13 60.18 18.82 11.88
N GLY A 14 60.37 19.36 10.69
CA GLY A 14 59.31 19.46 9.69
C GLY A 14 58.83 18.06 9.35
N ILE A 15 57.51 17.85 9.45
CA ILE A 15 56.85 16.65 8.95
C ILE A 15 57.12 16.58 7.44
N ASN A 16 57.92 15.60 7.02
CA ASN A 16 58.09 15.25 5.62
C ASN A 16 56.78 14.62 5.12
N ILE A 17 55.92 15.44 4.51
CA ILE A 17 54.75 14.97 3.77
C ILE A 17 55.26 14.41 2.44
N MET A 18 55.57 13.12 2.44
CA MET A 18 55.90 12.32 1.26
C MET A 18 54.78 12.51 0.22
N ASN A 19 55.13 12.99 -0.99
CA ASN A 19 54.27 13.23 -2.17
C ASN A 19 52.78 12.85 -2.03
N ASN A 20 51.96 13.82 -1.63
CA ASN A 20 50.52 13.74 -1.83
C ASN A 20 50.24 13.99 -3.33
N TYR A 21 50.00 12.92 -4.08
CA TYR A 21 49.38 13.00 -5.40
C TYR A 21 47.93 13.47 -5.22
N GLY A 22 47.71 14.78 -5.35
CA GLY A 22 46.37 15.36 -5.34
C GLY A 22 45.61 15.00 -6.61
N PHE A 23 44.31 14.71 -6.47
CA PHE A 23 43.40 14.60 -7.60
C PHE A 23 43.41 15.91 -8.40
N THR A 24 43.46 15.79 -9.73
CA THR A 24 43.32 16.94 -10.61
C THR A 24 41.90 17.48 -10.56
N LEU A 25 41.73 18.80 -10.75
CA LEU A 25 40.41 19.43 -10.82
C LEU A 25 39.53 18.81 -11.91
N ILE A 26 40.15 18.39 -13.02
CA ILE A 26 39.45 17.75 -14.13
C ILE A 26 38.99 16.32 -13.79
N GLU A 27 39.77 15.57 -13.01
CA GLU A 27 39.36 14.24 -12.53
C GLU A 27 38.12 14.34 -11.62
N LEU A 28 38.08 15.30 -10.70
CA LEU A 28 36.92 15.47 -9.83
C LEU A 28 35.71 15.98 -10.63
N LEU A 29 35.92 16.88 -11.60
CA LEU A 29 34.87 17.42 -12.47
C LEU A 29 34.19 16.33 -13.32
N VAL A 30 34.97 15.41 -13.89
CA VAL A 30 34.43 14.30 -14.68
C VAL A 30 33.62 13.34 -13.81
N VAL A 31 34.06 13.07 -12.58
CA VAL A 31 33.36 12.13 -11.68
C VAL A 31 31.97 12.63 -11.31
N ILE A 32 31.84 13.90 -10.92
CA ILE A 32 30.52 14.47 -10.60
C ILE A 32 29.61 14.55 -11.84
N ALA A 33 30.19 14.77 -13.03
CA ALA A 33 29.46 14.74 -14.28
C ALA A 33 28.91 13.33 -14.58
N ILE A 34 29.72 12.28 -14.40
CA ILE A 34 29.30 10.90 -14.62
C ILE A 34 28.25 10.48 -13.57
N ILE A 35 28.47 10.76 -12.27
CA ILE A 35 27.50 10.42 -11.22
C ILE A 35 26.17 11.15 -11.47
N GLY A 36 26.20 12.41 -11.88
CA GLY A 36 25.00 13.18 -12.23
C GLY A 36 24.21 12.55 -13.37
N THR A 37 24.88 12.12 -14.45
CA THR A 37 24.22 11.48 -15.60
C THR A 37 23.68 10.08 -15.29
N LEU A 38 24.39 9.27 -14.51
CA LEU A 38 23.91 7.94 -14.12
C LEU A 38 22.75 8.01 -13.12
N SER A 39 22.75 9.01 -12.23
CA SER A 39 21.70 9.21 -11.23
C SER A 39 20.34 9.53 -11.87
N THR A 40 20.32 10.41 -12.88
CA THR A 40 19.07 10.77 -13.57
C THR A 40 18.44 9.61 -14.32
N ILE A 41 19.26 8.81 -15.02
CA ILE A 41 18.80 7.62 -15.75
C ILE A 41 18.31 6.56 -14.75
N GLY A 42 19.05 6.33 -13.66
CA GLY A 42 18.66 5.36 -12.64
C GLY A 42 17.36 5.70 -11.93
N PHE A 43 17.10 6.99 -11.66
CA PHE A 43 15.88 7.44 -10.97
C PHE A 43 14.60 7.13 -11.78
N LEU A 44 14.63 7.31 -13.10
CA LEU A 44 13.47 7.05 -13.96
C LEU A 44 13.08 5.56 -13.97
N ALA A 45 14.05 4.65 -13.90
CA ALA A 45 13.80 3.21 -13.87
C ALA A 45 13.18 2.74 -12.54
N LEU A 46 13.55 3.36 -11.41
CA LEU A 46 13.04 2.98 -10.09
C LEU A 46 11.59 3.41 -9.88
N SER A 47 11.19 4.58 -10.40
CA SER A 47 9.83 5.11 -10.19
C SER A 47 8.73 4.17 -10.71
N GLY A 48 8.89 3.58 -11.90
CA GLY A 48 7.89 2.65 -12.45
C GLY A 48 7.91 1.25 -11.83
N ALA A 49 9.09 0.79 -11.36
CA ALA A 49 9.23 -0.51 -10.70
C ALA A 49 8.56 -0.52 -9.30
N SER A 50 8.59 0.62 -8.60
CA SER A 50 7.94 0.77 -7.29
C SER A 50 6.41 0.66 -7.38
N ASP A 51 5.78 1.30 -8.37
CA ASP A 51 4.32 1.21 -8.54
C ASP A 51 3.85 -0.22 -8.87
N GLY A 52 4.61 -0.96 -9.67
CA GLY A 52 4.32 -2.36 -9.96
C GLY A 52 4.47 -3.29 -8.75
N ALA A 53 5.46 -3.03 -7.88
CA ALA A 53 5.64 -3.77 -6.65
C ALA A 53 4.50 -3.52 -5.64
N ASP A 54 4.01 -2.28 -5.56
CA ASP A 54 2.86 -1.92 -4.72
C ASP A 54 1.57 -2.60 -5.19
N ASP A 55 1.31 -2.62 -6.50
CA ASP A 55 0.13 -3.30 -7.05
C ASP A 55 0.22 -4.83 -6.86
N ALA A 56 1.41 -5.42 -6.99
CA ALA A 56 1.62 -6.85 -6.69
C ALA A 56 1.37 -7.17 -5.20
N LYS A 57 1.82 -6.30 -4.30
CA LYS A 57 1.52 -6.39 -2.86
C LYS A 57 0.01 -6.32 -2.61
N ARG A 58 -0.69 -5.38 -3.26
CA ARG A 58 -2.14 -5.22 -3.11
C ARG A 58 -2.92 -6.43 -3.60
N LEU A 59 -2.48 -7.05 -4.69
CA LEU A 59 -3.06 -8.31 -5.18
C LEU A 59 -2.93 -9.44 -4.16
N ALA A 60 -1.75 -9.59 -3.54
CA ALA A 60 -1.50 -10.64 -2.55
C ALA A 60 -2.34 -10.44 -1.26
N GLU A 61 -2.44 -9.20 -0.81
CA GLU A 61 -3.29 -8.82 0.32
C GLU A 61 -4.79 -9.04 0.01
N LEU A 62 -5.24 -8.70 -1.20
CA LEU A 62 -6.61 -8.96 -1.67
C LEU A 62 -6.94 -10.47 -1.69
N GLN A 63 -5.99 -11.32 -2.08
CA GLN A 63 -6.15 -12.77 -1.98
C GLN A 63 -6.21 -13.26 -0.53
N SER A 64 -5.45 -12.62 0.37
CA SER A 64 -5.48 -12.91 1.81
C SER A 64 -6.84 -12.57 2.42
N ILE A 65 -7.42 -11.43 2.03
CA ILE A 65 -8.78 -11.03 2.43
C ILE A 65 -9.82 -12.02 1.92
N ARG A 66 -9.76 -12.39 0.64
CA ARG A 66 -10.64 -13.42 0.07
C ARG A 66 -10.57 -14.73 0.86
N SER A 67 -9.35 -15.14 1.22
CA SER A 67 -9.12 -16.36 2.01
C SER A 67 -9.73 -16.24 3.41
N ALA A 68 -9.57 -15.09 4.09
CA ALA A 68 -10.20 -14.83 5.37
C ALA A 68 -11.74 -14.92 5.30
N ALA A 69 -12.36 -14.37 4.25
CA ALA A 69 -13.80 -14.50 4.03
C ALA A 69 -14.24 -15.97 3.89
N THR A 70 -13.46 -16.81 3.21
CA THR A 70 -13.75 -18.25 3.10
C THR A 70 -13.54 -19.03 4.40
N VAL A 71 -12.61 -18.59 5.25
CA VAL A 71 -12.43 -19.14 6.59
C VAL A 71 -13.64 -18.83 7.46
N GLU A 72 -14.15 -17.60 7.41
CA GLU A 72 -15.38 -17.24 8.14
C GLU A 72 -16.61 -18.00 7.62
N LEU A 73 -16.72 -18.22 6.29
CA LEU A 73 -17.75 -19.11 5.74
C LEU A 73 -17.68 -20.52 6.37
N SER A 74 -16.47 -21.05 6.57
CA SER A 74 -16.29 -22.38 7.16
C SER A 74 -16.69 -22.43 8.64
N LYS A 75 -16.56 -21.32 9.37
CA LYS A 75 -16.92 -21.22 10.80
C LYS A 75 -18.41 -20.93 11.01
N ASN A 76 -18.95 -19.96 10.26
CA ASN A 76 -20.29 -19.40 10.49
C ASN A 76 -21.33 -19.87 9.47
N ARG A 77 -20.93 -20.66 8.46
CA ARG A 77 -21.75 -21.11 7.31
C ARG A 77 -22.30 -19.98 6.44
N VAL A 78 -21.87 -18.75 6.70
CA VAL A 78 -22.21 -17.56 5.93
C VAL A 78 -20.96 -16.71 5.75
N TYR A 79 -20.85 -16.02 4.62
CA TYR A 79 -19.90 -14.94 4.49
C TYR A 79 -20.26 -13.79 5.42
N PRO A 80 -19.28 -12.98 5.85
CA PRO A 80 -19.55 -11.78 6.62
C PRO A 80 -20.58 -10.87 5.94
N ILE A 81 -21.61 -10.51 6.69
CA ILE A 81 -22.61 -9.53 6.25
C ILE A 81 -22.24 -8.16 6.81
N VAL A 82 -22.40 -7.14 5.96
CA VAL A 82 -22.27 -5.74 6.37
C VAL A 82 -23.57 -5.28 7.03
N THR A 83 -24.67 -5.38 6.27
CA THR A 83 -26.01 -5.00 6.70
C THR A 83 -26.96 -6.15 6.37
N ALA A 84 -27.64 -6.70 7.37
CA ALA A 84 -28.56 -7.82 7.16
C ALA A 84 -29.73 -7.41 6.25
N GLY A 85 -30.02 -8.23 5.23
CA GLY A 85 -31.15 -8.04 4.32
C GLY A 85 -30.96 -6.99 3.22
N SER A 86 -29.75 -6.41 3.08
CA SER A 86 -29.44 -5.47 2.00
C SER A 86 -28.02 -5.66 1.47
N GLU A 87 -27.84 -5.55 0.16
CA GLU A 87 -26.49 -5.46 -0.40
C GLU A 87 -25.82 -4.17 0.04
N ASP A 88 -24.55 -4.25 0.44
CA ASP A 88 -23.82 -3.11 1.02
C ASP A 88 -22.31 -3.31 0.88
N CYS A 89 -21.59 -2.21 0.70
CA CYS A 89 -20.14 -2.15 0.52
C CYS A 89 -19.51 -1.24 1.56
N ILE A 90 -18.38 -1.66 2.11
CA ILE A 90 -17.62 -0.93 3.14
C ILE A 90 -16.13 -0.99 2.87
N ARG A 91 -15.36 -0.17 3.59
CA ARG A 91 -13.91 -0.37 3.73
C ARG A 91 -13.59 -1.28 4.90
N LEU A 92 -12.44 -1.96 4.83
CA LEU A 92 -11.99 -2.91 5.84
C LEU A 92 -11.28 -2.30 7.05
N ASP A 93 -11.18 -0.98 7.15
CA ASP A 93 -10.51 -0.17 8.21
C ASP A 93 -10.76 -0.69 9.65
N GLY A 94 -11.89 -1.37 9.91
CA GLY A 94 -12.20 -1.91 11.22
C GLY A 94 -12.83 -0.87 12.15
N GLN A 95 -12.85 0.40 11.72
CA GLN A 95 -13.83 1.36 12.21
C GLN A 95 -15.06 1.37 11.31
N ASN A 96 -16.19 1.61 11.96
CA ASN A 96 -17.52 1.44 11.44
C ASN A 96 -18.29 2.77 11.67
N THR A 97 -17.85 3.86 11.07
CA THR A 97 -18.24 5.23 11.48
C THR A 97 -18.41 6.28 10.37
N ASP A 98 -18.37 5.93 9.11
CA ASP A 98 -18.35 6.84 7.98
C ASP A 98 -19.28 6.43 6.80
N THR A 99 -20.26 7.30 6.59
CA THR A 99 -21.46 7.14 5.78
C THR A 99 -21.27 7.71 4.36
N THR A 100 -20.08 7.66 3.76
CA THR A 100 -19.77 8.37 2.49
C THR A 100 -18.86 7.65 1.45
N ALA A 101 -18.96 6.34 1.24
CA ALA A 101 -18.40 5.66 0.04
C ALA A 101 -19.03 6.08 -1.32
N ALA A 102 -18.74 7.30 -1.79
CA ALA A 102 -18.97 7.71 -3.18
C ALA A 102 -17.65 8.02 -3.92
N ASP A 103 -16.51 7.79 -3.28
CA ASP A 103 -15.23 8.08 -3.88
C ASP A 103 -14.24 6.94 -3.62
N HIS A 104 -13.62 6.45 -4.70
CA HIS A 104 -12.58 5.43 -4.68
C HIS A 104 -11.34 5.86 -3.85
N THR A 105 -11.29 7.13 -3.44
CA THR A 105 -10.30 7.72 -2.54
C THR A 105 -10.80 8.07 -1.13
N SER A 106 -12.08 7.90 -0.81
CA SER A 106 -12.60 8.30 0.51
C SER A 106 -12.74 7.11 1.45
N LYS A 107 -11.87 7.10 2.47
CA LYS A 107 -12.04 6.33 3.71
C LYS A 107 -13.42 6.58 4.24
N THR A 108 -14.27 5.56 4.22
CA THR A 108 -15.66 5.60 4.66
C THR A 108 -16.11 4.21 5.12
N SER A 109 -16.76 4.15 6.28
CA SER A 109 -16.85 3.05 7.23
C SER A 109 -18.34 2.79 7.60
N ALA A 110 -19.02 1.72 7.20
CA ALA A 110 -20.41 1.54 7.67
C ALA A 110 -20.48 1.29 9.18
N THR A 111 -21.46 1.83 9.91
CA THR A 111 -21.69 1.52 11.34
C THR A 111 -22.17 0.09 11.58
N THR A 112 -21.27 -0.81 12.00
CA THR A 112 -21.60 -1.94 12.86
C THR A 112 -21.51 -1.48 14.30
N THR A 113 -22.65 -1.50 14.96
CA THR A 113 -22.73 -1.61 16.40
C THR A 113 -22.06 -2.92 16.81
N GLY A 114 -20.89 -2.85 17.46
CA GLY A 114 -20.28 -3.99 18.18
C GLY A 114 -19.23 -4.80 17.41
N ALA A 115 -18.04 -4.24 17.26
CA ALA A 115 -16.88 -4.86 16.60
C ALA A 115 -16.20 -6.02 17.37
N SER A 116 -16.92 -6.83 18.15
CA SER A 116 -16.30 -7.97 18.85
C SER A 116 -17.07 -9.29 18.84
N ALA A 117 -18.20 -9.38 18.11
CA ALA A 117 -18.92 -10.66 17.95
C ALA A 117 -19.58 -10.87 16.57
N THR A 118 -19.30 -10.02 15.58
CA THR A 118 -19.81 -10.20 14.22
C THR A 118 -18.81 -10.98 13.36
N PRO A 119 -19.24 -11.85 12.43
CA PRO A 119 -18.34 -12.58 11.51
C PRO A 119 -17.39 -11.65 10.73
N LEU A 120 -17.84 -10.42 10.45
CA LEU A 120 -17.03 -9.39 9.80
C LEU A 120 -15.90 -8.87 10.70
N GLY A 121 -16.16 -8.63 11.99
CA GLY A 121 -15.12 -8.24 12.95
C GLY A 121 -14.06 -9.33 13.14
N SER A 122 -14.47 -10.61 13.18
CA SER A 122 -13.55 -11.76 13.23
C SER A 122 -12.66 -11.84 11.99
N MET A 123 -13.25 -11.68 10.80
CA MET A 123 -12.51 -11.63 9.53
C MET A 123 -11.43 -10.54 9.56
N ILE A 124 -11.82 -9.32 9.93
CA ILE A 124 -10.92 -8.16 9.96
C ILE A 124 -9.81 -8.36 10.99
N GLY A 125 -10.13 -8.94 12.15
CA GLY A 125 -9.16 -9.28 13.19
C GLY A 125 -8.12 -10.33 12.76
N GLN A 126 -8.49 -11.24 11.85
CA GLN A 126 -7.58 -12.27 11.32
C GLN A 126 -6.58 -11.71 10.29
N LEU A 127 -6.85 -10.55 9.69
CA LEU A 127 -6.00 -9.92 8.68
C LEU A 127 -4.85 -9.16 9.35
N THR A 128 -3.79 -9.86 9.70
CA THR A 128 -2.54 -9.26 10.19
C THR A 128 -1.62 -8.91 9.01
N GLY A 129 -0.97 -7.74 9.07
CA GLY A 129 -0.02 -7.30 8.03
C GLY A 129 -0.65 -6.80 6.72
N VAL A 130 -1.98 -6.65 6.66
CA VAL A 130 -2.70 -6.08 5.51
C VAL A 130 -3.00 -4.60 5.76
N ASP A 131 -2.81 -3.76 4.74
CA ASP A 131 -3.22 -2.34 4.76
C ASP A 131 -4.73 -2.22 4.51
N LYS A 132 -5.52 -2.50 5.55
CA LYS A 132 -6.99 -2.59 5.49
C LYS A 132 -7.66 -1.37 4.88
N ASP A 133 -7.04 -0.20 5.01
CA ASP A 133 -7.59 1.06 4.51
C ASP A 133 -7.79 1.02 3.00
N ASN A 134 -6.97 0.28 2.24
CA ASN A 134 -7.02 0.29 0.79
C ASN A 134 -7.94 -0.78 0.17
N TYR A 135 -8.75 -1.44 0.99
CA TYR A 135 -9.64 -2.53 0.57
C TYR A 135 -11.08 -2.27 0.92
N PHE A 136 -11.94 -2.68 -0.01
CA PHE A 136 -13.39 -2.66 0.14
C PHE A 136 -13.92 -4.09 0.22
N TYR A 137 -14.99 -4.27 0.98
CA TYR A 137 -15.74 -5.51 1.10
C TYR A 137 -17.22 -5.23 0.90
N CYS A 138 -17.86 -6.00 0.02
CA CYS A 138 -19.28 -5.96 -0.25
C CYS A 138 -19.92 -7.30 0.12
N SER A 139 -21.12 -7.24 0.68
CA SER A 139 -21.95 -8.41 0.96
C SER A 139 -23.30 -8.27 0.29
N ASP A 140 -23.94 -9.40 -0.03
CA ASP A 140 -25.31 -9.46 -0.54
C ASP A 140 -26.40 -9.30 0.54
N GLY A 141 -26.00 -9.04 1.80
CA GLY A 141 -26.91 -8.95 2.95
C GLY A 141 -27.51 -10.28 3.42
N THR A 142 -27.30 -11.38 2.68
CA THR A 142 -27.73 -12.73 3.08
C THR A 142 -26.58 -13.61 3.56
N GLY A 143 -25.33 -13.23 3.22
CA GLY A 143 -24.13 -13.99 3.53
C GLY A 143 -23.83 -15.10 2.52
N SER A 144 -24.47 -15.09 1.35
CA SER A 144 -24.28 -16.11 0.30
C SER A 144 -23.21 -15.70 -0.71
N LYS A 145 -23.09 -14.39 -0.95
CA LYS A 145 -22.14 -13.81 -1.90
C LYS A 145 -21.40 -12.65 -1.28
N PHE A 146 -20.17 -12.45 -1.75
CA PHE A 146 -19.34 -11.34 -1.32
C PHE A 146 -18.45 -10.87 -2.48
N LEU A 147 -17.89 -9.68 -2.32
CA LEU A 147 -16.89 -9.13 -3.22
C LEU A 147 -15.87 -8.32 -2.42
N VAL A 148 -14.60 -8.41 -2.83
CA VAL A 148 -13.49 -7.65 -2.27
C VAL A 148 -12.88 -6.84 -3.40
N ALA A 149 -12.54 -5.59 -3.14
CA ALA A 149 -11.95 -4.73 -4.15
C ALA A 149 -10.77 -3.91 -3.61
N THR A 150 -9.88 -3.52 -4.51
CA THR A 150 -8.80 -2.57 -4.24
C THR A 150 -8.49 -1.75 -5.47
N THR A 151 -7.91 -0.58 -5.27
CA THR A 151 -7.46 0.29 -6.38
C THR A 151 -6.06 -0.11 -6.82
N LEU A 152 -5.91 -0.42 -8.11
CA LEU A 152 -4.62 -0.64 -8.76
C LEU A 152 -4.31 0.54 -9.66
N LYS A 153 -3.03 0.89 -9.79
CA LYS A 153 -2.56 1.97 -10.66
C LYS A 153 -2.24 1.47 -12.06
N GLY A 154 -1.67 0.27 -12.14
CA GLY A 154 -1.25 -0.38 -13.37
C GLY A 154 -2.37 -1.10 -14.11
N ALA A 155 -1.98 -1.99 -15.03
CA ALA A 155 -2.92 -2.82 -15.78
C ALA A 155 -3.61 -3.82 -14.83
N LEU A 156 -4.93 -3.87 -14.88
CA LEU A 156 -5.74 -4.76 -14.07
C LEU A 156 -5.59 -6.20 -14.59
N PRO A 157 -5.39 -7.20 -13.71
CA PRO A 157 -5.34 -8.60 -14.12
C PRO A 157 -6.61 -9.05 -14.82
N ASN A 158 -6.47 -9.98 -15.77
CA ASN A 158 -7.62 -10.69 -16.33
C ASN A 158 -8.09 -11.75 -15.34
N GLY A 159 -9.41 -11.86 -15.09
CA GLY A 159 -9.99 -12.88 -14.20
C GLY A 159 -10.57 -12.37 -12.87
N GLY A 160 -10.91 -11.09 -12.79
CA GLY A 160 -11.67 -10.52 -11.67
C GLY A 160 -13.18 -10.75 -11.76
N ALA A 161 -13.93 -10.11 -10.86
CA ALA A 161 -15.38 -10.00 -10.96
C ALA A 161 -15.79 -9.28 -12.26
N ALA A 162 -17.05 -9.44 -12.67
CA ALA A 162 -17.57 -8.73 -13.84
C ALA A 162 -17.46 -7.21 -13.66
N ALA A 163 -17.28 -6.50 -14.77
CA ALA A 163 -17.37 -5.04 -14.72
C ALA A 163 -18.81 -4.64 -14.41
N GLY A 164 -18.98 -3.71 -13.48
CA GLY A 164 -20.32 -3.33 -13.00
C GLY A 164 -20.28 -2.64 -11.65
N THR A 165 -21.42 -2.13 -11.23
CA THR A 165 -21.61 -1.52 -9.91
C THR A 165 -22.18 -2.56 -8.97
N TYR A 166 -21.61 -2.67 -7.79
CA TYR A 166 -21.92 -3.67 -6.77
C TYR A 166 -22.30 -3.00 -5.48
N GLY A 167 -23.28 -3.55 -4.75
CA GLY A 167 -23.71 -3.06 -3.45
C GLY A 167 -25.08 -2.40 -3.47
N GLY A 168 -25.40 -1.65 -2.42
CA GLY A 168 -26.72 -1.04 -2.24
C GLY A 168 -27.04 0.01 -3.31
N SER A 169 -28.33 0.16 -3.64
CA SER A 169 -28.81 1.03 -4.73
C SER A 169 -28.59 2.54 -4.55
N THR A 170 -28.13 2.96 -3.37
CA THR A 170 -27.84 4.37 -3.07
C THR A 170 -26.37 4.51 -2.69
N ALA A 171 -25.65 5.38 -3.39
CA ALA A 171 -24.36 5.87 -2.91
C ALA A 171 -24.56 6.35 -1.46
N PRO A 172 -23.80 5.83 -0.50
CA PRO A 172 -22.43 5.36 -0.67
C PRO A 172 -22.23 3.84 -0.65
N LYS A 173 -23.29 3.06 -0.72
CA LYS A 173 -23.24 1.63 -0.43
C LYS A 173 -22.76 0.77 -1.59
N GLN A 174 -22.13 1.39 -2.59
CA GLN A 174 -21.80 0.76 -3.86
C GLN A 174 -20.39 1.09 -4.33
N ILE A 175 -19.78 0.15 -5.04
CA ILE A 175 -18.50 0.34 -5.73
C ILE A 175 -18.61 -0.10 -7.18
N THR A 176 -17.83 0.52 -8.06
CA THR A 176 -17.78 0.14 -9.48
C THR A 176 -16.49 -0.57 -9.80
N CYS A 177 -16.61 -1.81 -10.25
CA CYS A 177 -15.51 -2.64 -10.71
C CYS A 177 -15.31 -2.47 -12.20
N ILE A 178 -14.05 -2.45 -12.63
CA ILE A 178 -13.67 -2.29 -14.03
C ILE A 178 -13.20 -3.64 -14.60
N ALA A 179 -13.39 -3.84 -15.89
CA ALA A 179 -12.95 -5.04 -16.58
C ALA A 179 -11.42 -5.21 -16.47
N GLY A 180 -10.96 -6.46 -16.35
CA GLY A 180 -9.55 -6.79 -16.47
C GLY A 180 -8.98 -6.34 -17.83
N GLY A 181 -7.69 -5.99 -17.84
CA GLY A 181 -6.98 -5.51 -19.02
C GLY A 181 -7.06 -3.99 -19.25
N THR A 182 -7.82 -3.24 -18.45
CA THR A 182 -7.74 -1.76 -18.42
C THR A 182 -6.63 -1.29 -17.48
N THR A 183 -6.19 -0.04 -17.61
CA THR A 183 -5.23 0.58 -16.67
C THR A 183 -5.96 1.45 -15.67
N GLY A 184 -5.63 1.28 -14.39
CA GLY A 184 -6.18 2.10 -13.31
C GLY A 184 -7.63 1.77 -12.95
N GLY A 185 -7.92 1.79 -11.66
CA GLY A 185 -9.28 1.66 -11.11
C GLY A 185 -9.44 0.50 -10.13
N LEU A 186 -10.70 0.19 -9.81
CA LEU A 186 -11.02 -0.86 -8.85
C LEU A 186 -10.97 -2.24 -9.52
N TYR A 187 -10.02 -3.05 -9.06
CA TYR A 187 -9.98 -4.47 -9.33
C TYR A 187 -10.74 -5.22 -8.25
N CYS A 188 -11.70 -6.03 -8.67
CA CYS A 188 -12.61 -6.73 -7.78
C CYS A 188 -12.50 -8.23 -7.94
N VAL A 189 -12.68 -8.96 -6.84
CA VAL A 189 -12.78 -10.43 -6.83
C VAL A 189 -13.92 -10.84 -5.93
N GLY A 190 -14.66 -11.88 -6.32
CA GLY A 190 -15.76 -12.37 -5.52
C GLY A 190 -16.81 -13.09 -6.35
N THR A 191 -17.94 -13.34 -5.72
CA THR A 191 -19.09 -14.03 -6.30
C THR A 191 -20.35 -13.16 -6.31
N LEU A 192 -20.27 -11.94 -5.76
CA LEU A 192 -21.32 -10.95 -5.91
C LEU A 192 -21.54 -10.67 -7.39
N THR A 193 -22.79 -10.40 -7.74
CA THR A 193 -23.22 -10.03 -9.09
C THR A 193 -23.63 -8.56 -9.08
N PRO A 194 -23.35 -7.81 -10.16
CA PRO A 194 -23.73 -6.40 -10.25
C PRO A 194 -25.25 -6.23 -10.40
#